data_AF-A0A8H7AWP7-F1
#
_entry.id   AF-A0A8H7AWP7-F1
#
_cell.length_a   1.000
_cell.length_b   1.000
_cell.length_c   1.000
_cell.angle_alpha   90.00
_cell.angle_beta   90.00
_cell.angle_gamma   90.00
#
_symmetry.space_group_name_H-M   'P 1'
#
loop_
_entity.id
_entity.type
_entity.pdbx_description
1 polymer ?
#
loop_
_entity_poly.entity_id
_entity_poly.type
_entity_poly.pdbx_seq_one_letter_code
_entity_poly.pdbx_strand_id
1 'polypeptide(L)'
;MPNETRDFGDLRVTLTKEFDWKYSDTETGAKRDGSFFHAKSQGDLRPLGSFITPNYQDQNNKRATLLVGNAPNGSGRPAVASPTGYSRIWEDRGSGGKHDGSIWKPTAPSGYVALGDVCVGNYNSPSTTAIWCVRSDLVLQSDFGADSVWSDSYSGAKMDVSVWPIVKPQMSVDGSDKIPVLTDLFIANSAYSKPEYSRAKVLGLPVPKDFKRFSADLPVFTKDKIPREGDVFDELAQCAVTLPFTAFFSPTDNACLNLISHPFITLQRRTAWYVEDVARNAADQSGTHSTKITKGVSATQSQEMTHSAGVSITSSFGIKAIGGGVDVTLNYQFTASQSYSSSEYQETEKTHTFNIGPQTVLVLLTDRVWIQATRSDGSATLHRIGYNATDDLSRTEIKLK
;
A
#
# COMPACT_ATOMS: atom_id res chain seq x y z
N MET A 1 20.00 12.40 -8.30
CA MET A 1 19.91 11.05 -8.92
C MET A 1 18.44 10.71 -9.05
N PRO A 2 18.00 9.98 -10.08
CA PRO A 2 16.62 9.54 -10.19
C PRO A 2 16.24 8.65 -8.99
N ASN A 3 14.99 8.74 -8.54
CA ASN A 3 14.43 7.87 -7.52
C ASN A 3 14.31 6.45 -8.08
N GLU A 4 14.44 5.45 -7.19
CA GLU A 4 14.25 4.04 -7.50
C GLU A 4 12.88 3.81 -8.14
N THR A 5 12.82 2.86 -9.07
CA THR A 5 11.60 2.49 -9.78
C THR A 5 11.26 1.03 -9.54
N ARG A 6 9.98 0.70 -9.52
CA ARG A 6 9.50 -0.68 -9.42
C ARG A 6 8.49 -1.00 -10.51
N ASP A 7 8.58 -2.22 -11.04
CA ASP A 7 7.68 -2.72 -12.07
C ASP A 7 6.56 -3.56 -11.44
N PHE A 8 5.34 -3.33 -11.92
CA PHE A 8 4.10 -4.00 -11.56
C PHE A 8 3.47 -4.52 -12.85
N GLY A 9 3.97 -5.67 -13.34
CA GLY A 9 3.65 -6.15 -14.68
C GLY A 9 4.16 -5.19 -15.75
N ASP A 10 3.26 -4.66 -16.57
CA ASP A 10 3.59 -3.72 -17.65
C ASP A 10 3.83 -2.28 -17.18
N LEU A 11 3.52 -1.99 -15.91
CA LEU A 11 3.55 -0.64 -15.36
C LEU A 11 4.82 -0.42 -14.54
N ARG A 12 5.57 0.62 -14.85
CA ARG A 12 6.69 1.10 -14.01
C ARG A 12 6.21 2.25 -13.14
N VAL A 13 6.61 2.25 -11.88
CA VAL A 13 6.21 3.23 -10.87
C VAL A 13 7.43 3.79 -10.14
N THR A 14 7.36 5.07 -9.77
CA THR A 14 8.19 5.69 -8.72
C THR A 14 7.36 6.76 -8.01
N LEU A 15 7.94 7.45 -7.02
CA LEU A 15 7.35 8.65 -6.44
C LEU A 15 8.27 9.84 -6.64
N THR A 16 7.67 11.03 -6.73
CA THR A 16 8.37 12.31 -6.66
C THR A 16 7.77 13.17 -5.57
N LYS A 17 8.56 14.11 -5.05
CA LYS A 17 8.11 15.21 -4.19
C LYS A 17 8.28 16.57 -4.85
N GLU A 18 8.66 16.59 -6.12
CA GLU A 18 8.93 17.81 -6.86
C GLU A 18 7.71 18.26 -7.65
N PHE A 19 7.31 19.51 -7.45
CA PHE A 19 6.13 20.09 -8.06
C PHE A 19 6.41 21.47 -8.62
N ASP A 20 5.72 21.80 -9.70
CA ASP A 20 5.53 23.17 -10.15
C ASP A 20 4.16 23.66 -9.67
N TRP A 21 4.13 24.84 -9.05
CA TRP A 21 2.89 25.59 -8.88
C TRP A 21 2.35 26.03 -10.25
N LYS A 22 1.03 25.96 -10.42
CA LYS A 22 0.35 26.30 -11.70
C LYS A 22 -0.65 27.43 -11.56
N TYR A 23 -1.47 27.44 -10.52
CA TYR A 23 -2.50 28.45 -10.33
C TYR A 23 -2.91 28.51 -8.86
N SER A 24 -3.34 29.68 -8.39
CA SER A 24 -4.13 29.83 -7.17
C SER A 24 -5.19 30.89 -7.39
N ASP A 25 -6.31 30.74 -6.69
CA ASP A 25 -7.46 31.64 -6.74
C ASP A 25 -7.32 32.88 -5.84
N THR A 26 -6.09 33.18 -5.41
CA THR A 26 -5.77 34.33 -4.57
C THR A 26 -6.31 35.63 -5.18
N GLU A 27 -7.07 36.38 -4.39
CA GLU A 27 -7.72 37.66 -4.76
C GLU A 27 -8.86 37.55 -5.79
N THR A 28 -9.32 36.35 -6.13
CA THR A 28 -10.49 36.20 -7.02
C THR A 28 -11.82 36.42 -6.29
N GLY A 29 -11.87 36.31 -4.96
CA GLY A 29 -13.11 36.35 -4.19
C GLY A 29 -13.89 35.04 -4.19
N ALA A 30 -13.32 33.96 -4.73
CA ALA A 30 -13.87 32.61 -4.64
C ALA A 30 -14.15 32.21 -3.19
N LYS A 31 -15.19 31.39 -2.98
CA LYS A 31 -15.65 30.99 -1.65
C LYS A 31 -14.65 30.20 -0.81
N ARG A 32 -13.72 29.50 -1.45
CA ARG A 32 -12.76 28.59 -0.82
C ARG A 32 -11.44 28.75 -1.53
N ASP A 33 -10.36 28.75 -0.79
CA ASP A 33 -9.00 28.80 -1.33
C ASP A 33 -8.68 27.50 -2.11
N GLY A 34 -7.95 27.65 -3.21
CA GLY A 34 -7.49 26.55 -4.06
C GLY A 34 -6.14 26.87 -4.68
N SER A 35 -5.15 25.99 -4.48
CA SER A 35 -3.87 26.03 -5.19
C SER A 35 -3.61 24.74 -5.95
N PHE A 36 -3.19 24.90 -7.20
CA PHE A 36 -3.01 23.83 -8.15
C PHE A 36 -1.55 23.66 -8.51
N PHE A 37 -1.16 22.40 -8.65
CA PHE A 37 0.23 22.02 -8.83
C PHE A 37 0.32 20.85 -9.82
N HIS A 38 1.49 20.70 -10.42
CA HIS A 38 1.79 19.62 -11.34
C HIS A 38 3.14 19.00 -10.99
N ALA A 39 3.19 17.66 -10.91
CA ALA A 39 4.41 16.97 -10.54
C ALA A 39 5.45 17.02 -11.66
N LYS A 40 6.73 17.14 -11.30
CA LYS A 40 7.83 17.03 -12.26
C LYS A 40 8.04 15.57 -12.65
N SER A 41 8.20 15.33 -13.94
CA SER A 41 8.47 14.00 -14.48
C SER A 41 9.90 13.55 -14.18
N GLN A 42 10.13 12.24 -14.15
CA GLN A 42 11.45 11.62 -14.02
C GLN A 42 11.73 10.76 -15.24
N GLY A 43 12.49 11.30 -16.21
CA GLY A 43 12.66 10.65 -17.50
C GLY A 43 11.30 10.43 -18.18
N ASP A 44 11.00 9.19 -18.56
CA ASP A 44 9.72 8.83 -19.18
C ASP A 44 8.58 8.57 -18.17
N LEU A 45 8.85 8.70 -16.87
CA LEU A 45 7.85 8.55 -15.82
C LEU A 45 7.13 9.88 -15.59
N ARG A 46 5.82 9.91 -15.83
CA ARG A 46 4.99 11.13 -15.82
C ARG A 46 3.85 11.02 -14.81
N PRO A 47 3.31 12.15 -14.33
CA PRO A 47 2.11 12.14 -13.50
C PRO A 47 0.87 11.70 -14.29
N LEU A 48 -0.20 11.45 -13.56
CA LEU A 48 -1.50 11.02 -14.08
C LEU A 48 -2.54 12.15 -14.16
N GLY A 49 -2.16 13.35 -13.72
CA GLY A 49 -2.97 14.55 -13.63
C GLY A 49 -2.27 15.61 -12.79
N SER A 50 -2.93 16.75 -12.60
CA SER A 50 -2.56 17.75 -11.59
C SER A 50 -3.23 17.44 -10.25
N PHE A 51 -2.75 18.07 -9.19
CA PHE A 51 -3.38 17.99 -7.87
C PHE A 51 -3.73 19.39 -7.34
N ILE A 52 -4.62 19.43 -6.36
CA ILE A 52 -5.13 20.66 -5.74
C ILE A 52 -5.04 20.58 -4.21
N THR A 53 -4.78 21.70 -3.55
CA THR A 53 -4.91 21.87 -2.09
C THR A 53 -5.86 23.01 -1.74
N PRO A 54 -6.66 22.88 -0.66
CA PRO A 54 -7.61 23.92 -0.23
C PRO A 54 -6.92 25.03 0.60
N ASN A 55 -5.71 25.44 0.20
CA ASN A 55 -4.89 26.46 0.85
C ASN A 55 -3.79 26.93 -0.10
N TYR A 56 -3.09 28.00 0.28
CA TYR A 56 -2.00 28.61 -0.49
C TYR A 56 -0.59 28.13 -0.12
N GLN A 57 -0.47 27.01 0.61
CA GLN A 57 0.84 26.51 1.00
C GLN A 57 1.55 25.86 -0.20
N ASP A 58 2.82 26.23 -0.42
CA ASP A 58 3.66 25.49 -1.36
C ASP A 58 3.78 24.03 -0.92
N GLN A 59 3.68 23.13 -1.88
CA GLN A 59 3.66 21.68 -1.71
C GLN A 59 4.95 21.02 -2.21
N ASN A 60 5.79 21.78 -2.91
CA ASN A 60 7.08 21.30 -3.38
C ASN A 60 7.94 20.81 -2.19
N ASN A 61 8.47 19.60 -2.29
CA ASN A 61 9.22 18.88 -1.27
C ASN A 61 8.45 18.52 0.03
N LYS A 62 7.14 18.77 0.12
CA LYS A 62 6.35 18.53 1.35
C LYS A 62 5.39 17.34 1.25
N ARG A 63 5.33 16.71 0.08
CA ARG A 63 4.36 15.66 -0.24
C ARG A 63 4.91 14.79 -1.36
N ALA A 64 4.54 13.51 -1.39
CA ALA A 64 4.82 12.63 -2.51
C ALA A 64 3.60 12.45 -3.41
N THR A 65 3.85 12.18 -4.69
CA THR A 65 2.88 11.61 -5.62
C THR A 65 3.55 10.61 -6.55
N LEU A 66 2.75 9.76 -7.20
CA LEU A 66 3.26 8.75 -8.12
C LEU A 66 3.63 9.36 -9.48
N LEU A 67 4.70 8.82 -10.05
CA LEU A 67 4.97 8.89 -11.48
C LEU A 67 4.88 7.48 -12.05
N VAL A 68 4.34 7.36 -13.25
CA VAL A 68 4.15 6.07 -13.91
C VAL A 68 4.76 6.06 -15.30
N GLY A 69 5.03 4.87 -15.83
CA GLY A 69 5.50 4.67 -17.20
C GLY A 69 5.36 3.22 -17.63
N ASN A 70 5.91 2.91 -18.81
CA ASN A 70 5.98 1.54 -19.29
C ASN A 70 7.15 0.80 -18.62
N ALA A 71 6.90 -0.42 -18.16
CA ALA A 71 7.97 -1.32 -17.74
C ALA A 71 8.77 -1.77 -18.99
N PRO A 72 10.11 -1.74 -18.95
CA PRO A 72 10.95 -2.07 -20.10
C PRO A 72 10.85 -3.55 -20.48
N ASN A 73 10.55 -4.42 -19.52
CA ASN A 73 10.44 -5.87 -19.70
C ASN A 73 8.98 -6.36 -19.59
N GLY A 74 8.00 -5.50 -19.93
CA GLY A 74 6.58 -5.87 -19.92
C GLY A 74 6.20 -6.85 -21.03
N SER A 75 4.91 -7.21 -21.08
CA SER A 75 4.27 -8.11 -22.05
C SER A 75 4.25 -7.59 -23.50
N GLY A 76 4.84 -6.43 -23.78
CA GLY A 76 4.83 -5.77 -25.09
C GLY A 76 3.61 -4.87 -25.36
N ARG A 77 2.58 -4.88 -24.51
CA ARG A 77 1.46 -3.94 -24.57
C ARG A 77 1.72 -2.75 -23.62
N PRO A 78 1.83 -1.50 -24.10
CA PRO A 78 2.14 -0.35 -23.24
C PRO A 78 1.09 -0.16 -22.13
N ALA A 79 1.53 -0.09 -20.87
CA ALA A 79 0.67 0.23 -19.73
C ALA A 79 0.15 1.67 -19.77
N VAL A 80 0.89 2.57 -20.43
CA VAL A 80 0.53 3.98 -20.56
C VAL A 80 0.65 4.49 -21.99
N ALA A 81 -0.16 5.49 -22.32
CA ALA A 81 -0.13 6.19 -23.59
C ALA A 81 -0.40 7.70 -23.39
N SER A 82 0.19 8.53 -24.24
CA SER A 82 -0.04 9.98 -24.20
C SER A 82 -1.48 10.29 -24.60
N PRO A 83 -2.15 11.28 -23.99
CA PRO A 83 -3.42 11.77 -24.48
C PRO A 83 -3.29 12.24 -25.94
N THR A 84 -4.36 12.08 -26.71
CA THR A 84 -4.42 12.55 -28.12
C THR A 84 -4.73 14.04 -28.23
N GLY A 85 -5.07 14.69 -27.11
CA GLY A 85 -5.42 16.09 -27.02
C GLY A 85 -6.06 16.43 -25.68
N TYR A 86 -6.54 17.67 -25.56
CA TYR A 86 -7.21 18.16 -24.37
C TYR A 86 -8.43 19.03 -24.74
N SER A 87 -9.46 18.98 -23.90
CA SER A 87 -10.61 19.88 -23.96
C SER A 87 -10.59 20.82 -22.76
N ARG A 88 -10.76 22.13 -22.97
CA ARG A 88 -10.79 23.12 -21.89
C ARG A 88 -12.06 22.95 -21.07
N ILE A 89 -11.92 22.89 -19.75
CA ILE A 89 -13.03 22.84 -18.80
C ILE A 89 -13.29 24.24 -18.24
N TRP A 90 -12.23 24.97 -17.93
CA TRP A 90 -12.30 26.26 -17.24
C TRP A 90 -11.08 27.13 -17.54
N GLU A 91 -11.25 28.45 -17.42
CA GLU A 91 -10.18 29.43 -17.34
C GLU A 91 -10.58 30.61 -16.46
N ASP A 92 -9.60 31.27 -15.84
CA ASP A 92 -9.83 32.29 -14.81
C ASP A 92 -10.25 33.67 -15.38
N ARG A 93 -10.41 33.80 -16.70
CA ARG A 93 -10.69 35.10 -17.33
C ARG A 93 -11.93 35.77 -16.75
N GLY A 94 -11.76 37.00 -16.29
CA GLY A 94 -12.81 37.80 -15.66
C GLY A 94 -12.80 37.72 -14.13
N SER A 95 -11.99 36.84 -13.53
CA SER A 95 -11.95 36.67 -12.08
C SER A 95 -11.36 37.86 -11.32
N GLY A 96 -10.56 38.70 -11.99
CA GLY A 96 -9.82 39.78 -11.35
C GLY A 96 -8.70 39.28 -10.42
N GLY A 97 -8.43 37.98 -10.39
CA GLY A 97 -7.35 37.39 -9.62
C GLY A 97 -5.96 37.74 -10.14
N LYS A 98 -4.94 37.40 -9.34
CA LYS A 98 -3.53 37.71 -9.61
C LYS A 98 -2.88 36.86 -10.71
N HIS A 99 -3.49 35.74 -11.07
CA HIS A 99 -2.81 34.67 -11.78
C HIS A 99 -3.68 34.12 -12.90
N ASP A 100 -3.09 34.00 -14.09
CA ASP A 100 -3.75 33.34 -15.21
C ASP A 100 -3.73 31.82 -15.00
N GLY A 101 -4.87 31.16 -15.21
CA GLY A 101 -5.01 29.72 -15.02
C GLY A 101 -6.08 29.10 -15.89
N SER A 102 -5.87 27.84 -16.27
CA SER A 102 -6.90 27.04 -16.94
C SER A 102 -6.82 25.56 -16.57
N ILE A 103 -7.96 24.88 -16.69
CA ILE A 103 -8.13 23.45 -16.38
C ILE A 103 -8.60 22.70 -17.62
N TRP A 104 -8.00 21.53 -17.87
CA TRP A 104 -8.15 20.78 -19.11
C TRP A 104 -8.43 19.29 -18.85
N LYS A 105 -9.42 18.76 -19.57
CA LYS A 105 -9.76 17.33 -19.63
C LYS A 105 -8.92 16.64 -20.70
N PRO A 106 -8.09 15.63 -20.36
CA PRO A 106 -7.35 14.87 -21.35
C PRO A 106 -8.28 13.98 -22.21
N THR A 107 -7.98 13.86 -23.49
CA THR A 107 -8.58 12.88 -24.39
C THR A 107 -7.72 11.63 -24.42
N ALA A 108 -8.17 10.56 -23.74
CA ALA A 108 -7.44 9.30 -23.70
C ALA A 108 -7.55 8.55 -25.05
N PRO A 109 -6.46 7.92 -25.53
CA PRO A 109 -6.52 7.01 -26.69
C PRO A 109 -7.44 5.82 -26.43
N SER A 110 -7.87 5.15 -27.50
CA SER A 110 -8.67 3.92 -27.41
C SER A 110 -7.96 2.85 -26.55
N GLY A 111 -8.70 2.26 -25.60
CA GLY A 111 -8.18 1.28 -24.65
C GLY A 111 -7.48 1.85 -23.41
N TYR A 112 -7.36 3.18 -23.31
CA TYR A 112 -6.76 3.91 -22.18
C TYR A 112 -7.78 4.84 -21.50
N VAL A 113 -7.45 5.27 -20.29
CA VAL A 113 -8.28 6.09 -19.42
C VAL A 113 -7.43 7.22 -18.82
N ALA A 114 -7.94 8.44 -18.83
CA ALA A 114 -7.35 9.55 -18.09
C ALA A 114 -7.85 9.52 -16.63
N LEU A 115 -6.93 9.54 -15.67
CA LEU A 115 -7.25 9.43 -14.24
C LEU A 115 -7.39 10.78 -13.52
N GLY A 116 -6.84 11.86 -14.08
CA GLY A 116 -6.93 13.20 -13.53
C GLY A 116 -6.95 14.28 -14.61
N ASP A 117 -7.46 15.45 -14.25
CA ASP A 117 -7.44 16.63 -15.10
C ASP A 117 -6.14 17.44 -14.88
N VAL A 118 -5.82 18.33 -15.83
CA VAL A 118 -4.56 19.09 -15.83
C VAL A 118 -4.84 20.57 -15.64
N CYS A 119 -4.15 21.20 -14.70
CA CYS A 119 -4.14 22.65 -14.53
C CYS A 119 -2.82 23.23 -15.08
N VAL A 120 -2.91 24.36 -15.78
CA VAL A 120 -1.76 25.11 -16.30
C VAL A 120 -1.89 26.60 -15.95
N GLY A 121 -0.76 27.27 -15.75
CA GLY A 121 -0.70 28.70 -15.40
C GLY A 121 -0.73 29.64 -16.60
N ASN A 122 -1.56 29.32 -17.59
CA ASN A 122 -1.83 30.12 -18.78
C ASN A 122 -3.10 29.59 -19.46
N TYR A 123 -3.43 30.09 -20.65
CA TYR A 123 -4.63 29.71 -21.42
C TYR A 123 -4.39 28.74 -22.58
N ASN A 124 -3.16 28.27 -22.75
CA ASN A 124 -2.80 27.36 -23.83
C ASN A 124 -3.04 25.91 -23.42
N SER A 125 -3.39 25.08 -24.40
CA SER A 125 -3.56 23.64 -24.17
C SER A 125 -2.26 23.02 -23.63
N PRO A 126 -2.33 22.09 -22.65
CA PRO A 126 -1.15 21.39 -22.16
C PRO A 126 -0.48 20.55 -23.26
N SER A 127 0.83 20.30 -23.11
CA SER A 127 1.52 19.30 -23.95
C SER A 127 0.92 17.91 -23.74
N THR A 128 0.81 17.11 -24.80
CA THR A 128 0.43 15.68 -24.72
C THR A 128 1.48 14.83 -23.98
N THR A 129 2.60 15.42 -23.61
CA THR A 129 3.61 14.81 -22.73
C THR A 129 3.49 15.22 -21.27
N ALA A 130 2.48 16.01 -20.89
CA ALA A 130 2.31 16.46 -19.50
C ALA A 130 1.91 15.31 -18.56
N ILE A 131 1.11 14.36 -19.05
CA ILE A 131 0.63 13.23 -18.25
C ILE A 131 0.64 11.93 -19.05
N TRP A 132 0.35 10.84 -18.36
CA TRP A 132 -0.05 9.57 -18.97
C TRP A 132 -1.55 9.30 -18.84
N CYS A 133 -2.15 8.71 -19.88
CA CYS A 133 -3.37 7.91 -19.76
C CYS A 133 -2.98 6.45 -19.49
N VAL A 134 -3.79 5.75 -18.70
CA VAL A 134 -3.51 4.39 -18.22
C VAL A 134 -4.36 3.38 -18.95
N ARG A 135 -3.79 2.23 -19.28
CA ARG A 135 -4.52 1.13 -19.91
C ARG A 135 -5.70 0.71 -19.06
N SER A 136 -6.85 0.51 -19.69
CA SER A 136 -8.14 0.32 -19.01
C SER A 136 -8.20 -0.85 -18.01
N ASP A 137 -7.40 -1.90 -18.19
CA ASP A 137 -7.29 -3.04 -17.28
C ASP A 137 -6.47 -2.75 -16.03
N LEU A 138 -5.67 -1.68 -16.00
CA LEU A 138 -4.86 -1.25 -14.86
C LEU A 138 -5.56 -0.17 -14.02
N VAL A 139 -6.88 -0.02 -14.20
CA VAL A 139 -7.69 1.02 -13.57
C VAL A 139 -8.82 0.38 -12.78
N LEU A 140 -9.09 0.93 -11.60
CA LEU A 140 -10.18 0.50 -10.72
C LEU A 140 -11.20 1.63 -10.57
N GLN A 141 -12.48 1.25 -10.52
CA GLN A 141 -13.56 2.20 -10.23
C GLN A 141 -13.44 2.71 -8.78
N SER A 142 -13.74 3.98 -8.58
CA SER A 142 -13.80 4.62 -7.26
C SER A 142 -14.98 5.59 -7.17
N ASP A 143 -14.99 6.41 -6.13
CA ASP A 143 -15.98 7.44 -5.84
C ASP A 143 -15.33 8.83 -5.76
N PHE A 144 -16.18 9.86 -5.82
CA PHE A 144 -15.79 11.23 -5.49
C PHE A 144 -16.02 11.52 -4.01
N GLY A 145 -15.28 12.51 -3.50
CA GLY A 145 -15.56 13.10 -2.19
C GLY A 145 -17.02 13.51 -2.01
N ALA A 146 -17.45 13.59 -0.75
CA ALA A 146 -18.76 14.14 -0.40
C ALA A 146 -18.90 15.56 -0.96
N ASP A 147 -17.83 16.35 -0.82
CA ASP A 147 -17.71 17.73 -1.27
C ASP A 147 -16.61 17.90 -2.31
N SER A 148 -16.72 18.95 -3.12
CA SER A 148 -15.62 19.43 -3.97
C SER A 148 -14.49 19.99 -3.11
N VAL A 149 -13.25 19.96 -3.58
CA VAL A 149 -12.13 20.69 -2.94
C VAL A 149 -12.27 22.18 -3.20
N TRP A 150 -12.64 22.55 -4.43
CA TRP A 150 -12.70 23.93 -4.88
C TRP A 150 -13.76 24.13 -5.96
N SER A 151 -14.18 25.37 -6.14
CA SER A 151 -15.04 25.82 -7.23
C SER A 151 -14.79 27.31 -7.45
N ASP A 152 -14.93 27.78 -8.67
CA ASP A 152 -14.74 29.20 -8.99
C ASP A 152 -15.94 30.07 -8.63
N SER A 153 -16.95 29.53 -7.94
CA SER A 153 -18.10 30.29 -7.48
C SER A 153 -17.65 31.54 -6.72
N TYR A 154 -18.21 32.71 -7.09
CA TYR A 154 -17.88 34.05 -6.59
C TYR A 154 -16.53 34.60 -7.04
N SER A 155 -15.77 33.87 -7.86
CA SER A 155 -14.52 34.37 -8.41
C SER A 155 -14.70 35.49 -9.43
N GLY A 156 -15.88 35.59 -10.07
CA GLY A 156 -16.10 36.48 -11.21
C GLY A 156 -15.59 35.94 -12.57
N ALA A 157 -15.00 34.75 -12.60
CA ALA A 157 -14.65 34.07 -13.85
C ALA A 157 -15.89 33.87 -14.73
N LYS A 158 -15.67 33.86 -16.05
CA LYS A 158 -16.75 33.74 -17.04
C LYS A 158 -17.27 32.31 -17.24
N MET A 159 -16.52 31.32 -16.79
CA MET A 159 -16.84 29.89 -16.94
C MET A 159 -17.00 29.28 -15.56
N ASP A 160 -17.99 28.42 -15.34
CA ASP A 160 -18.15 27.72 -14.06
C ASP A 160 -17.29 26.46 -13.99
N VAL A 161 -16.78 26.16 -12.80
CA VAL A 161 -16.09 24.90 -12.49
C VAL A 161 -16.28 24.46 -11.05
N SER A 162 -16.32 23.15 -10.87
CA SER A 162 -16.06 22.51 -9.57
C SER A 162 -15.00 21.43 -9.71
N VAL A 163 -14.18 21.30 -8.67
CA VAL A 163 -13.01 20.43 -8.63
C VAL A 163 -13.17 19.42 -7.51
N TRP A 164 -13.13 18.14 -7.85
CA TRP A 164 -13.51 17.06 -6.95
C TRP A 164 -12.35 16.09 -6.71
N PRO A 165 -12.11 15.69 -5.45
CA PRO A 165 -11.13 14.67 -5.15
C PRO A 165 -11.72 13.29 -5.46
N ILE A 166 -10.88 12.37 -5.92
CA ILE A 166 -11.21 10.94 -5.95
C ILE A 166 -10.88 10.37 -4.57
N VAL A 167 -11.82 9.63 -3.97
CA VAL A 167 -11.64 9.04 -2.64
C VAL A 167 -11.24 7.58 -2.71
N LYS A 168 -11.02 7.00 -1.54
CA LYS A 168 -10.72 5.58 -1.36
C LYS A 168 -11.77 4.70 -2.06
N PRO A 169 -11.36 3.76 -2.93
CA PRO A 169 -12.28 2.78 -3.47
C PRO A 169 -12.72 1.79 -2.38
N GLN A 170 -13.96 1.31 -2.48
CA GLN A 170 -14.41 0.21 -1.64
C GLN A 170 -13.63 -1.06 -2.02
N MET A 171 -13.00 -1.70 -1.04
CA MET A 171 -12.26 -2.93 -1.23
C MET A 171 -12.92 -4.08 -0.47
N SER A 172 -12.97 -5.25 -1.10
CA SER A 172 -13.28 -6.49 -0.38
C SER A 172 -12.20 -6.79 0.65
N VAL A 173 -12.60 -7.39 1.78
CA VAL A 173 -11.68 -7.96 2.76
C VAL A 173 -10.84 -9.09 2.18
N ASP A 174 -11.27 -9.71 1.08
CA ASP A 174 -10.51 -10.76 0.40
C ASP A 174 -9.29 -10.22 -0.35
N GLY A 175 -9.27 -8.91 -0.63
CA GLY A 175 -8.28 -8.27 -1.49
C GLY A 175 -8.48 -8.58 -2.97
N SER A 176 -7.45 -8.33 -3.76
CA SER A 176 -7.43 -8.52 -5.21
C SER A 176 -6.00 -8.65 -5.71
N ASP A 177 -5.82 -9.16 -6.93
CA ASP A 177 -4.54 -9.12 -7.66
C ASP A 177 -4.15 -7.70 -8.10
N LYS A 178 -5.04 -6.71 -7.93
CA LYS A 178 -4.78 -5.29 -8.18
C LYS A 178 -4.96 -4.47 -6.92
N ILE A 179 -3.89 -3.74 -6.56
CA ILE A 179 -3.86 -2.86 -5.40
C ILE A 179 -4.21 -1.42 -5.83
N PRO A 180 -5.30 -0.82 -5.34
CA PRO A 180 -5.61 0.56 -5.65
C PRO A 180 -4.60 1.52 -5.01
N VAL A 181 -4.21 2.56 -5.74
CA VAL A 181 -3.38 3.64 -5.21
C VAL A 181 -3.96 5.00 -5.61
N LEU A 182 -4.18 5.86 -4.61
CA LEU A 182 -4.56 7.25 -4.83
C LEU A 182 -3.35 8.11 -5.19
N THR A 183 -3.58 9.07 -6.08
CA THR A 183 -2.56 10.00 -6.60
C THR A 183 -2.91 11.47 -6.33
N ASP A 184 -3.84 11.71 -5.39
CA ASP A 184 -4.38 13.04 -5.02
C ASP A 184 -4.84 13.88 -6.23
N LEU A 185 -5.21 13.19 -7.31
CA LEU A 185 -5.70 13.81 -8.53
C LEU A 185 -7.06 14.43 -8.28
N PHE A 186 -7.38 15.43 -9.08
CA PHE A 186 -8.72 15.96 -9.14
C PHE A 186 -9.38 15.67 -10.49
N ILE A 187 -10.71 15.67 -10.45
CA ILE A 187 -11.56 15.72 -11.63
C ILE A 187 -12.39 17.00 -11.56
N ALA A 188 -12.36 17.78 -12.63
CA ALA A 188 -13.12 18.99 -12.76
C ALA A 188 -14.39 18.76 -13.60
N ASN A 189 -15.42 19.53 -13.29
CA ASN A 189 -16.67 19.61 -14.04
C ASN A 189 -16.94 21.06 -14.40
N SER A 190 -17.40 21.34 -15.62
CA SER A 190 -17.71 22.70 -16.10
C SER A 190 -19.06 23.23 -15.58
N ALA A 191 -19.37 22.87 -14.32
CA ALA A 191 -20.55 23.23 -13.57
C ALA A 191 -20.26 23.00 -12.07
N TYR A 192 -21.09 23.52 -11.18
CA TYR A 192 -20.93 23.33 -9.74
C TYR A 192 -21.34 21.94 -9.22
N SER A 193 -21.94 21.11 -10.08
CA SER A 193 -22.35 19.75 -9.74
C SER A 193 -21.18 18.76 -9.77
N LYS A 194 -21.36 17.63 -9.07
CA LYS A 194 -20.41 16.51 -9.08
C LYS A 194 -20.19 15.97 -10.51
N PRO A 195 -18.97 15.56 -10.90
CA PRO A 195 -18.71 15.02 -12.23
C PRO A 195 -19.40 13.66 -12.42
N GLU A 196 -19.45 13.19 -13.68
CA GLU A 196 -19.94 11.86 -14.00
C GLU A 196 -19.19 10.76 -13.23
N TYR A 197 -19.94 9.85 -12.60
CA TYR A 197 -19.40 8.76 -11.77
C TYR A 197 -18.34 7.91 -12.49
N SER A 198 -18.50 7.68 -13.79
CA SER A 198 -17.57 6.92 -14.64
C SER A 198 -16.15 7.52 -14.72
N ARG A 199 -15.97 8.78 -14.30
CA ARG A 199 -14.67 9.46 -14.22
C ARG A 199 -13.94 9.22 -12.90
N ALA A 200 -14.61 8.78 -11.85
CA ALA A 200 -13.98 8.49 -10.56
C ALA A 200 -13.23 7.16 -10.63
N LYS A 201 -11.93 7.22 -10.93
CA LYS A 201 -11.10 6.03 -11.17
C LYS A 201 -9.71 6.19 -10.56
N VAL A 202 -9.13 5.09 -10.11
CA VAL A 202 -7.79 5.07 -9.51
C VAL A 202 -6.90 4.07 -10.22
N LEU A 203 -5.60 4.23 -10.06
CA LEU A 203 -4.61 3.28 -10.56
C LEU A 203 -4.70 1.98 -9.76
N GLY A 204 -4.74 0.83 -10.44
CA GLY A 204 -4.64 -0.49 -9.83
C GLY A 204 -3.29 -1.13 -10.17
N LEU A 205 -2.40 -1.26 -9.18
CA LEU A 205 -1.10 -1.91 -9.35
C LEU A 205 -1.26 -3.43 -9.38
N PRO A 206 -0.84 -4.13 -10.46
CA PRO A 206 -0.82 -5.58 -10.49
C PRO A 206 0.17 -6.15 -9.48
N VAL A 207 -0.34 -6.90 -8.51
CA VAL A 207 0.41 -7.63 -7.49
C VAL A 207 -0.18 -9.03 -7.38
N PRO A 208 0.22 -9.97 -8.27
CA PRO A 208 -0.27 -11.34 -8.22
C PRO A 208 0.17 -12.01 -6.91
N LYS A 209 -0.54 -13.07 -6.54
CA LYS A 209 -0.15 -13.92 -5.40
C LYS A 209 1.10 -14.72 -5.78
N ASP A 210 2.08 -14.74 -4.89
CA ASP A 210 3.28 -15.57 -4.97
C ASP A 210 3.55 -16.22 -3.62
N PHE A 211 2.53 -16.93 -3.11
CA PHE A 211 2.57 -17.55 -1.79
C PHE A 211 3.15 -18.96 -1.87
N LYS A 212 4.19 -19.20 -1.06
CA LYS A 212 4.85 -20.50 -0.90
C LYS A 212 4.35 -21.16 0.39
N ARG A 213 3.80 -22.37 0.25
CA ARG A 213 3.39 -23.17 1.40
C ARG A 213 4.61 -23.68 2.15
N PHE A 214 4.49 -23.71 3.46
CA PHE A 214 5.48 -24.33 4.33
C PHE A 214 5.23 -25.84 4.37
N SER A 215 6.29 -26.61 4.13
CA SER A 215 6.23 -28.07 4.04
C SER A 215 7.56 -28.71 4.47
N ALA A 216 8.30 -28.04 5.36
CA ALA A 216 9.52 -28.62 5.92
C ALA A 216 9.17 -29.74 6.89
N ASP A 217 9.96 -30.82 6.86
CA ASP A 217 9.83 -31.90 7.84
C ASP A 217 10.15 -31.40 9.25
N LEU A 218 9.65 -32.10 10.27
CA LEU A 218 9.97 -31.76 11.65
C LEU A 218 11.48 -31.88 11.92
N PRO A 219 12.10 -30.92 12.62
CA PRO A 219 13.51 -31.01 12.96
C PRO A 219 13.80 -32.24 13.81
N VAL A 220 14.89 -32.94 13.47
CA VAL A 220 15.35 -34.13 14.20
C VAL A 220 16.41 -33.72 15.22
N PHE A 221 16.18 -34.07 16.48
CA PHE A 221 17.08 -33.77 17.59
C PHE A 221 17.71 -35.04 18.16
N THR A 222 18.88 -34.90 18.76
CA THR A 222 19.61 -36.00 19.42
C THR A 222 19.95 -35.62 20.85
N LYS A 223 20.29 -36.60 21.68
CA LYS A 223 20.67 -36.36 23.08
C LYS A 223 21.86 -35.41 23.25
N ASP A 224 22.72 -35.35 22.25
CA ASP A 224 23.92 -34.49 22.23
C ASP A 224 23.63 -33.09 21.65
N LYS A 225 22.46 -32.90 21.02
CA LYS A 225 22.04 -31.65 20.40
C LYS A 225 20.55 -31.39 20.64
N ILE A 226 20.23 -31.14 21.90
CA ILE A 226 18.90 -30.71 22.35
C ILE A 226 18.76 -29.22 22.06
N PRO A 227 17.66 -28.77 21.42
CA PRO A 227 17.44 -27.36 21.13
C PRO A 227 17.09 -26.57 22.40
N ARG A 228 17.01 -25.26 22.27
CA ARG A 228 16.52 -24.34 23.31
C ARG A 228 15.20 -23.72 22.88
N GLU A 229 14.41 -23.30 23.86
CA GLU A 229 13.28 -22.43 23.62
C GLU A 229 13.73 -21.19 22.84
N GLY A 230 12.99 -20.85 21.78
CA GLY A 230 13.35 -19.78 20.86
C GLY A 230 14.19 -20.18 19.66
N ASP A 231 14.71 -21.41 19.59
CA ASP A 231 15.42 -21.89 18.41
C ASP A 231 14.47 -21.97 17.20
N VAL A 232 14.98 -21.58 16.03
CA VAL A 232 14.24 -21.51 14.76
C VAL A 232 14.88 -22.45 13.73
N PHE A 233 14.05 -23.23 13.04
CA PHE A 233 14.49 -24.18 12.01
C PHE A 233 13.68 -24.04 10.72
N ASP A 234 14.35 -24.27 9.59
CA ASP A 234 13.73 -24.34 8.27
C ASP A 234 12.97 -23.07 7.85
N GLU A 235 13.51 -21.88 8.16
CA GLU A 235 12.84 -20.62 7.83
C GLU A 235 12.56 -20.46 6.33
N LEU A 236 11.30 -20.16 6.01
CA LEU A 236 10.81 -19.95 4.65
C LEU A 236 10.17 -18.56 4.52
N ALA A 237 10.64 -17.77 3.55
CA ALA A 237 9.90 -16.60 3.08
C ALA A 237 8.70 -17.06 2.24
N GLN A 238 7.49 -16.96 2.82
CA GLN A 238 6.25 -17.43 2.19
C GLN A 238 5.78 -16.50 1.08
N CYS A 239 5.80 -15.19 1.32
CA CYS A 239 5.47 -14.18 0.31
C CYS A 239 6.03 -12.81 0.70
N ALA A 240 6.09 -11.90 -0.27
CA ALA A 240 6.42 -10.50 -0.04
C ALA A 240 5.65 -9.59 -1.00
N VAL A 241 5.23 -8.44 -0.51
CA VAL A 241 4.59 -7.38 -1.29
C VAL A 241 5.37 -6.10 -1.07
N THR A 242 5.75 -5.43 -2.16
CA THR A 242 6.41 -4.13 -2.07
C THR A 242 5.59 -3.09 -2.80
N LEU A 243 5.20 -2.03 -2.09
CA LEU A 243 4.34 -0.96 -2.59
C LEU A 243 5.00 0.41 -2.36
N PRO A 244 4.56 1.44 -3.10
CA PRO A 244 4.81 2.84 -2.73
C PRO A 244 4.59 3.06 -1.22
N PHE A 245 5.45 3.86 -0.59
CA PHE A 245 5.29 4.14 0.84
C PHE A 245 3.93 4.77 1.16
N THR A 246 3.30 5.44 0.19
CA THR A 246 1.96 6.02 0.31
C THR A 246 0.86 4.98 0.54
N ALA A 247 1.10 3.69 0.32
CA ALA A 247 0.17 2.64 0.74
C ALA A 247 0.22 2.40 2.26
N PHE A 248 1.31 2.78 2.93
CA PHE A 248 1.58 2.51 4.34
C PHE A 248 1.54 3.78 5.20
N PHE A 249 1.96 4.91 4.66
CA PHE A 249 2.04 6.19 5.39
C PHE A 249 1.36 7.31 4.61
N SER A 250 1.10 8.43 5.30
CA SER A 250 0.66 9.65 4.62
C SER A 250 1.67 10.07 3.55
N PRO A 251 1.26 10.57 2.38
CA PRO A 251 2.16 11.15 1.39
C PRO A 251 2.97 12.34 1.90
N THR A 252 2.61 12.92 3.05
CA THR A 252 3.36 13.99 3.74
C THR A 252 4.30 13.46 4.83
N ASP A 253 4.50 12.14 4.95
CA ASP A 253 5.37 11.57 5.97
C ASP A 253 6.84 11.98 5.76
N ASN A 254 7.39 12.74 6.71
CA ASN A 254 8.72 13.33 6.58
C ASN A 254 9.84 12.27 6.49
N ALA A 255 9.71 11.16 7.22
CA ALA A 255 10.71 10.09 7.18
C ALA A 255 10.74 9.41 5.81
N CYS A 256 9.60 9.26 5.15
CA CYS A 256 9.50 8.79 3.77
C CYS A 256 9.99 9.83 2.76
N LEU A 257 9.64 11.12 2.92
CA LEU A 257 10.06 12.19 2.01
C LEU A 257 11.58 12.43 2.03
N ASN A 258 12.22 12.25 3.19
CA ASN A 258 13.68 12.34 3.31
C ASN A 258 14.40 11.19 2.58
N LEU A 259 13.72 10.06 2.39
CA LEU A 259 14.20 8.86 1.70
C LEU A 259 13.45 8.62 0.37
N ILE A 260 12.97 9.68 -0.28
CA ILE A 260 12.16 9.58 -1.52
C ILE A 260 12.92 8.89 -2.67
N SER A 261 14.25 8.82 -2.61
CA SER A 261 15.06 8.06 -3.55
C SER A 261 14.82 6.55 -3.47
N HIS A 262 14.29 6.05 -2.35
CA HIS A 262 13.89 4.66 -2.11
C HIS A 262 12.44 4.59 -1.63
N PRO A 263 11.47 4.90 -2.50
CA PRO A 263 10.13 5.28 -2.07
C PRO A 263 9.20 4.09 -1.81
N PHE A 264 9.75 2.88 -1.61
CA PHE A 264 8.98 1.65 -1.46
C PHE A 264 9.19 0.99 -0.11
N ILE A 265 8.16 0.28 0.34
CA ILE A 265 8.19 -0.54 1.56
C ILE A 265 7.78 -1.95 1.18
N THR A 266 8.55 -2.92 1.66
CA THR A 266 8.28 -4.35 1.51
C THR A 266 7.68 -4.89 2.79
N LEU A 267 6.48 -5.46 2.68
CA LEU A 267 5.86 -6.29 3.72
C LEU A 267 6.12 -7.76 3.36
N GLN A 268 6.74 -8.51 4.26
CA GLN A 268 7.10 -9.91 4.05
C GLN A 268 6.48 -10.80 5.10
N ARG A 269 5.99 -11.97 4.68
CA ARG A 269 5.60 -13.08 5.54
C ARG A 269 6.66 -14.17 5.52
N ARG A 270 7.12 -14.57 6.70
CA ARG A 270 8.02 -15.71 6.89
C ARG A 270 7.39 -16.70 7.85
N THR A 271 7.80 -17.95 7.75
CA THR A 271 7.39 -18.99 8.68
C THR A 271 8.51 -19.98 8.90
N ALA A 272 8.51 -20.65 10.05
CA ALA A 272 9.54 -21.60 10.43
C ALA A 272 9.04 -22.51 11.56
N TRP A 273 9.72 -23.63 11.75
CA TRP A 273 9.60 -24.38 13.00
C TRP A 273 10.22 -23.58 14.14
N TYR A 274 9.43 -23.29 15.17
CA TYR A 274 9.86 -22.56 16.36
C TYR A 274 9.73 -23.45 17.59
N VAL A 275 10.77 -23.51 18.42
CA VAL A 275 10.75 -24.27 19.68
C VAL A 275 10.05 -23.44 20.76
N GLU A 276 8.83 -23.83 21.10
CA GLU A 276 8.02 -23.17 22.14
C GLU A 276 8.42 -23.60 23.55
N ASP A 277 8.85 -24.84 23.71
CA ASP A 277 9.17 -25.39 25.03
C ASP A 277 10.07 -26.63 24.91
N VAL A 278 10.91 -26.83 25.93
CA VAL A 278 11.78 -27.99 26.06
C VAL A 278 11.66 -28.54 27.49
N ALA A 279 10.89 -29.61 27.63
CA ALA A 279 10.61 -30.22 28.91
C ALA A 279 11.46 -31.47 29.14
N ARG A 280 12.21 -31.51 30.25
CA ARG A 280 13.11 -32.63 30.58
C ARG A 280 12.59 -33.45 31.74
N ASN A 281 12.35 -34.74 31.53
CA ASN A 281 12.15 -35.71 32.59
C ASN A 281 13.41 -36.56 32.78
N ALA A 282 14.19 -36.24 33.82
CA ALA A 282 15.39 -36.99 34.20
C ALA A 282 15.13 -38.13 35.20
N ALA A 283 13.87 -38.31 35.63
CA ALA A 283 13.50 -39.38 36.54
C ALA A 283 13.39 -40.73 35.79
N ASP A 284 13.47 -41.82 36.55
CA ASP A 284 13.20 -43.18 36.04
C ASP A 284 11.70 -43.53 36.03
N GLN A 285 10.84 -42.57 36.37
CA GLN A 285 9.37 -42.67 36.30
C GLN A 285 8.81 -41.66 35.28
N SER A 286 7.64 -41.94 34.73
CA SER A 286 6.93 -40.96 33.88
C SER A 286 6.47 -39.75 34.70
N GLY A 287 6.44 -38.58 34.07
CA GLY A 287 5.93 -37.34 34.64
C GLY A 287 4.94 -36.66 33.71
N THR A 288 4.36 -35.56 34.18
CA THR A 288 3.50 -34.69 33.38
C THR A 288 4.16 -33.33 33.18
N HIS A 289 3.93 -32.72 32.03
CA HIS A 289 4.34 -31.36 31.73
C HIS A 289 3.20 -30.62 31.04
N SER A 290 2.98 -29.37 31.42
CA SER A 290 1.96 -28.51 30.79
C SER A 290 2.61 -27.27 30.22
N THR A 291 2.24 -26.92 28.99
CA THR A 291 2.67 -25.70 28.33
C THR A 291 1.46 -24.94 27.80
N LYS A 292 1.57 -23.62 27.70
CA LYS A 292 0.50 -22.75 27.24
C LYS A 292 0.92 -22.08 25.93
N ILE A 293 0.11 -22.27 24.89
CA ILE A 293 0.37 -21.69 23.57
C ILE A 293 -0.67 -20.62 23.27
N THR A 294 -0.19 -19.46 22.85
CA THR A 294 -1.01 -18.37 22.32
C THR A 294 -0.94 -18.38 20.80
N LYS A 295 -2.10 -18.54 20.16
CA LYS A 295 -2.31 -18.35 18.73
C LYS A 295 -2.81 -16.94 18.48
N GLY A 296 -2.48 -16.37 17.32
CA GLY A 296 -3.05 -15.10 16.85
C GLY A 296 -2.20 -13.88 17.16
N VAL A 297 -2.68 -12.74 16.69
CA VAL A 297 -2.01 -11.44 16.84
C VAL A 297 -2.71 -10.66 17.94
N SER A 298 -1.95 -10.22 18.94
CA SER A 298 -2.52 -9.44 20.04
C SER A 298 -2.87 -8.02 19.60
N ALA A 299 -3.79 -7.38 20.33
CA ALA A 299 -4.16 -5.98 20.08
C ALA A 299 -2.94 -5.05 20.14
N THR A 300 -2.03 -5.28 21.10
CA THR A 300 -0.78 -4.52 21.26
C THR A 300 0.14 -4.71 20.05
N GLN A 301 0.35 -5.95 19.60
CA GLN A 301 1.16 -6.23 18.40
C GLN A 301 0.61 -5.52 17.16
N SER A 302 -0.71 -5.57 16.95
CA SER A 302 -1.34 -4.87 15.83
C SER A 302 -1.20 -3.35 15.94
N GLN A 303 -1.32 -2.78 17.14
CA GLN A 303 -1.17 -1.35 17.37
C GLN A 303 0.27 -0.87 17.12
N GLU A 304 1.27 -1.62 17.60
CA GLU A 304 2.69 -1.31 17.39
C GLU A 304 3.08 -1.41 15.90
N MET A 305 2.60 -2.44 15.21
CA MET A 305 2.78 -2.60 13.75
C MET A 305 2.10 -1.46 12.98
N THR A 306 0.91 -1.04 13.40
CA THR A 306 0.19 0.09 12.80
C THR A 306 0.99 1.38 12.96
N HIS A 307 1.46 1.67 14.18
CA HIS A 307 2.19 2.90 14.46
C HIS A 307 3.52 2.97 13.72
N SER A 308 4.26 1.85 13.69
CA SER A 308 5.64 1.82 13.21
C SER A 308 5.74 1.61 11.70
N ALA A 309 4.80 0.88 11.11
CA ALA A 309 4.86 0.42 9.72
C ALA A 309 3.62 0.75 8.90
N GLY A 310 2.57 1.33 9.49
CA GLY A 310 1.33 1.60 8.78
C GLY A 310 0.61 0.32 8.34
N VAL A 311 0.76 -0.77 9.09
CA VAL A 311 0.14 -2.06 8.80
C VAL A 311 -0.68 -2.51 9.99
N SER A 312 -1.96 -2.79 9.77
CA SER A 312 -2.88 -3.32 10.77
C SER A 312 -3.21 -4.78 10.46
N ILE A 313 -3.19 -5.63 11.48
CA ILE A 313 -3.42 -7.07 11.34
C ILE A 313 -4.44 -7.50 12.39
N THR A 314 -5.62 -7.93 11.95
CA THR A 314 -6.70 -8.32 12.85
C THR A 314 -7.49 -9.51 12.33
N SER A 315 -8.20 -10.18 13.23
CA SER A 315 -9.12 -11.26 12.85
C SER A 315 -10.38 -10.78 12.13
N SER A 316 -10.68 -9.48 12.07
CA SER A 316 -11.88 -8.98 11.38
C SER A 316 -11.64 -8.71 9.89
N PHE A 317 -10.41 -8.40 9.50
CA PHE A 317 -10.09 -8.04 8.11
C PHE A 317 -8.74 -8.54 7.61
N GLY A 318 -8.01 -9.34 8.39
CA GLY A 318 -6.67 -9.80 8.04
C GLY A 318 -5.66 -8.67 8.00
N ILE A 319 -4.87 -8.59 6.93
CA ILE A 319 -3.76 -7.65 6.76
C ILE A 319 -4.20 -6.46 5.91
N LYS A 320 -4.07 -5.26 6.47
CA LYS A 320 -4.25 -3.99 5.75
C LYS A 320 -3.05 -3.08 5.91
N ALA A 321 -2.59 -2.48 4.80
CA ALA A 321 -1.77 -1.28 4.88
C ALA A 321 -2.70 -0.06 4.97
N ILE A 322 -2.40 0.85 5.89
CA ILE A 322 -3.27 1.97 6.28
C ILE A 322 -2.51 3.28 6.12
N GLY A 323 -2.33 3.68 4.86
CA GLY A 323 -1.56 4.85 4.47
C GLY A 323 -2.15 5.60 3.29
N GLY A 324 -1.73 6.85 3.14
CA GLY A 324 -1.96 7.69 1.97
C GLY A 324 -3.37 7.72 1.39
N GLY A 325 -4.36 7.72 2.27
CA GLY A 325 -5.76 7.92 1.92
C GLY A 325 -6.47 6.68 1.37
N VAL A 326 -5.82 5.50 1.31
CA VAL A 326 -6.44 4.22 0.92
C VAL A 326 -6.02 3.13 1.90
N ASP A 327 -6.94 2.53 2.64
CA ASP A 327 -6.63 1.25 3.27
C ASP A 327 -6.55 0.18 2.19
N VAL A 328 -5.37 -0.40 2.02
CA VAL A 328 -5.07 -1.45 1.07
C VAL A 328 -5.21 -2.79 1.77
N THR A 329 -6.13 -3.65 1.29
CA THR A 329 -6.25 -5.02 1.79
C THR A 329 -5.29 -5.95 1.08
N LEU A 330 -4.48 -6.70 1.82
CA LEU A 330 -3.38 -7.54 1.31
C LEU A 330 -3.62 -9.05 1.46
N ASN A 331 -4.80 -9.46 1.90
CA ASN A 331 -5.09 -10.88 2.18
C ASN A 331 -4.85 -11.79 0.97
N TYR A 332 -5.24 -11.36 -0.23
CA TYR A 332 -4.99 -12.09 -1.48
C TYR A 332 -3.50 -12.46 -1.67
N GLN A 333 -2.58 -11.55 -1.35
CA GLN A 333 -1.14 -11.77 -1.50
C GLN A 333 -0.55 -12.62 -0.35
N PHE A 334 -1.23 -12.70 0.80
CA PHE A 334 -0.74 -13.33 2.02
C PHE A 334 -1.42 -14.65 2.37
N THR A 335 -2.14 -15.26 1.41
CA THR A 335 -2.80 -16.55 1.57
C THR A 335 -2.43 -17.55 0.47
N ALA A 336 -2.28 -18.83 0.85
CA ALA A 336 -2.11 -19.95 -0.08
C ALA A 336 -3.45 -20.57 -0.52
N SER A 337 -4.56 -20.13 0.08
CA SER A 337 -5.87 -20.77 -0.06
C SER A 337 -6.85 -19.85 -0.78
N GLN A 338 -7.95 -20.42 -1.28
CA GLN A 338 -9.12 -19.63 -1.67
C GLN A 338 -9.99 -19.27 -0.46
N SER A 339 -9.60 -19.69 0.75
CA SER A 339 -10.29 -19.39 2.01
C SER A 339 -9.73 -18.10 2.59
N TYR A 340 -10.62 -17.14 2.82
CA TYR A 340 -10.30 -15.82 3.35
C TYR A 340 -10.46 -15.77 4.88
N SER A 341 -10.34 -16.92 5.56
CA SER A 341 -10.44 -16.98 7.02
C SER A 341 -9.28 -16.22 7.66
N SER A 342 -9.62 -15.22 8.45
CA SER A 342 -8.73 -14.43 9.30
C SER A 342 -8.58 -15.05 10.70
N SER A 343 -8.99 -16.30 10.89
CA SER A 343 -8.92 -17.00 12.18
C SER A 343 -7.50 -17.21 12.68
N GLU A 344 -6.49 -17.22 11.80
CA GLU A 344 -5.08 -17.26 12.20
C GLU A 344 -4.64 -16.03 12.98
N TYR A 345 -5.35 -14.90 12.85
CA TYR A 345 -5.05 -13.66 13.56
C TYR A 345 -5.84 -13.53 14.87
N GLN A 346 -6.80 -14.42 15.14
CA GLN A 346 -7.59 -14.35 16.37
C GLN A 346 -6.75 -14.82 17.55
N GLU A 347 -6.60 -13.95 18.55
CA GLU A 347 -5.88 -14.27 19.77
C GLU A 347 -6.67 -15.28 20.62
N THR A 348 -6.07 -16.45 20.83
CA THR A 348 -6.63 -17.52 21.67
C THR A 348 -5.51 -18.24 22.40
N GLU A 349 -5.79 -18.75 23.59
CA GLU A 349 -4.81 -19.48 24.40
C GLU A 349 -5.29 -20.89 24.67
N LYS A 350 -4.37 -21.86 24.55
CA LYS A 350 -4.63 -23.27 24.83
C LYS A 350 -3.51 -23.86 25.68
N THR A 351 -3.89 -24.50 26.78
CA THR A 351 -2.96 -25.27 27.61
C THR A 351 -2.93 -26.71 27.12
N HIS A 352 -1.75 -27.20 26.80
CA HIS A 352 -1.50 -28.59 26.45
C HIS A 352 -0.79 -29.30 27.59
N THR A 353 -1.25 -30.50 27.92
CA THR A 353 -0.63 -31.35 28.94
C THR A 353 -0.14 -32.63 28.31
N PHE A 354 1.11 -32.97 28.56
CA PHE A 354 1.80 -34.12 27.99
C PHE A 354 2.31 -35.03 29.10
N ASN A 355 2.21 -36.34 28.86
CA ASN A 355 2.93 -37.33 29.63
C ASN A 355 4.33 -37.49 29.04
N ILE A 356 5.37 -37.32 29.86
CA ILE A 356 6.77 -37.48 29.46
C ILE A 356 7.28 -38.76 30.10
N GLY A 357 7.71 -39.71 29.27
CA GLY A 357 8.31 -40.96 29.74
C GLY A 357 9.58 -40.75 30.57
N PRO A 358 10.05 -41.78 31.28
CA PRO A 358 11.30 -41.71 32.04
C PRO A 358 12.49 -41.40 31.12
N GLN A 359 13.47 -40.68 31.65
CA GLN A 359 14.72 -40.35 30.93
C GLN A 359 14.48 -39.79 29.52
N THR A 360 13.50 -38.89 29.37
CA THR A 360 13.05 -38.36 28.08
C THR A 360 13.02 -36.83 28.10
N VAL A 361 13.40 -36.22 26.99
CA VAL A 361 13.19 -34.80 26.71
C VAL A 361 12.11 -34.67 25.65
N LEU A 362 11.10 -33.86 25.94
CA LEU A 362 10.04 -33.48 25.03
C LEU A 362 10.36 -32.09 24.47
N VAL A 363 10.45 -31.97 23.15
CA VAL A 363 10.57 -30.70 22.44
C VAL A 363 9.24 -30.40 21.77
N LEU A 364 8.67 -29.23 22.05
CA LEU A 364 7.40 -28.77 21.51
C LEU A 364 7.65 -27.66 20.49
N LEU A 365 7.06 -27.79 19.29
CA LEU A 365 7.26 -26.87 18.18
C LEU A 365 5.94 -26.36 17.60
N THR A 366 5.96 -25.12 17.13
CA THR A 366 4.89 -24.49 16.33
C THR A 366 5.40 -24.13 14.94
N ASP A 367 4.47 -24.00 13.99
CA ASP A 367 4.72 -23.25 12.76
C ASP A 367 4.51 -21.76 13.08
N ARG A 368 5.61 -21.08 13.40
CA ARG A 368 5.58 -19.68 13.82
C ARG A 368 5.70 -18.77 12.61
N VAL A 369 4.85 -17.76 12.55
CA VAL A 369 4.80 -16.79 11.46
C VAL A 369 5.40 -15.46 11.92
N TRP A 370 6.14 -14.81 11.03
CA TRP A 370 6.56 -13.42 11.19
C TRP A 370 6.06 -12.57 10.04
N ILE A 371 5.55 -11.38 10.38
CA ILE A 371 5.24 -10.32 9.42
C ILE A 371 6.22 -9.18 9.68
N GLN A 372 6.97 -8.78 8.64
CA GLN A 372 8.00 -7.75 8.74
C GLN A 372 7.81 -6.70 7.66
N ALA A 373 7.83 -5.42 8.06
CA ALA A 373 7.89 -4.29 7.15
C ALA A 373 9.31 -3.73 7.11
N THR A 374 9.87 -3.59 5.91
CA THR A 374 11.25 -3.12 5.67
C THR A 374 11.25 -2.14 4.51
N ARG A 375 12.07 -1.07 4.58
CA ARG A 375 12.31 -0.18 3.43
C ARG A 375 12.90 -0.97 2.26
N SER A 376 12.56 -0.65 1.02
CA SER A 376 12.96 -1.46 -0.15
C SER A 376 14.47 -1.53 -0.35
N ASP A 377 15.20 -0.51 0.07
CA ASP A 377 16.66 -0.45 0.06
C ASP A 377 17.32 -1.29 1.18
N GLY A 378 16.52 -1.90 2.06
CA GLY A 378 17.01 -2.68 3.19
C GLY A 378 17.62 -1.84 4.31
N SER A 379 17.55 -0.51 4.23
CA SER A 379 18.18 0.41 5.20
C SER A 379 17.62 0.27 6.61
N ALA A 380 16.33 -0.05 6.73
CA ALA A 380 15.65 -0.15 8.00
C ALA A 380 14.50 -1.17 7.96
N THR A 381 14.47 -2.04 8.97
CA THR A 381 13.25 -2.74 9.39
C THR A 381 12.41 -1.77 10.20
N LEU A 382 11.21 -1.46 9.69
CA LEU A 382 10.28 -0.55 10.33
C LEU A 382 9.64 -1.21 11.55
N HIS A 383 9.19 -2.46 11.38
CA HIS A 383 8.64 -3.26 12.46
C HIS A 383 8.58 -4.74 12.08
N ARG A 384 8.55 -5.62 13.09
CA ARG A 384 8.33 -7.05 12.92
C ARG A 384 7.47 -7.58 14.07
N ILE A 385 6.42 -8.30 13.75
CA ILE A 385 5.66 -9.09 14.72
C ILE A 385 5.86 -10.58 14.45
N GLY A 386 5.78 -11.40 15.50
CA GLY A 386 5.80 -12.86 15.41
C GLY A 386 4.66 -13.46 16.22
N TYR A 387 3.93 -14.40 15.63
CA TYR A 387 2.77 -15.05 16.23
C TYR A 387 2.63 -16.49 15.72
N ASN A 388 1.86 -17.30 16.45
CA ASN A 388 1.52 -18.65 16.01
C ASN A 388 0.23 -18.62 15.20
N ALA A 389 0.26 -19.18 13.99
CA ALA A 389 -0.92 -19.27 13.13
C ALA A 389 -1.91 -20.36 13.58
N THR A 390 -1.45 -21.27 14.45
CA THR A 390 -2.23 -22.33 15.08
C THR A 390 -1.87 -22.44 16.57
N ASP A 391 -2.79 -22.95 17.38
CA ASP A 391 -2.57 -23.35 18.77
C ASP A 391 -2.24 -24.85 18.89
N ASP A 392 -2.11 -25.56 17.76
CA ASP A 392 -1.64 -26.94 17.71
C ASP A 392 -0.11 -27.02 17.80
N LEU A 393 0.37 -28.08 18.43
CA LEU A 393 1.79 -28.34 18.64
C LEU A 393 2.25 -29.58 17.89
N SER A 394 3.42 -29.47 17.27
CA SER A 394 4.23 -30.61 16.91
C SER A 394 5.17 -30.98 18.04
N ARG A 395 5.58 -32.25 18.12
CA ARG A 395 6.46 -32.72 19.18
C ARG A 395 7.50 -33.71 18.71
N THR A 396 8.67 -33.64 19.32
CA THR A 396 9.75 -34.62 19.17
C THR A 396 10.19 -35.07 20.56
N GLU A 397 10.42 -36.38 20.74
CA GLU A 397 10.96 -36.94 21.98
C GLU A 397 12.39 -37.43 21.78
N ILE A 398 13.24 -37.15 22.77
CA ILE A 398 14.65 -37.54 22.77
C ILE A 398 14.88 -38.41 24.01
N LYS A 399 15.32 -39.66 23.82
CA LYS A 399 15.71 -40.55 24.92
C LYS A 399 17.12 -40.17 25.41
N LEU A 400 17.25 -40.02 26.73
CA LEU A 400 18.52 -39.69 27.39
C LEU A 400 19.37 -40.92 27.69
N LYS A 401 18.74 -42.10 27.82
CA LYS A 401 19.39 -43.40 28.01
C LYS A 401 19.12 -44.30 26.83
#